data_AF-A0A7S1ZPK6-F1
#
_entry.id   AF-A0A7S1ZPK6-F1
#
_cell.length_a   1.000
_cell.length_b   1.000
_cell.length_c   1.000
_cell.angle_alpha   90.00
_cell.angle_beta   90.00
_cell.angle_gamma   90.00
#
_symmetry.space_group_name_H-M   'P 1'
#
loop_
_entity.id
_entity.type
_entity.pdbx_description
1 polymer ?
#
loop_
_entity_poly.entity_id
_entity_poly.type
_entity_poly.pdbx_seq_one_letter_code
_entity_poly.pdbx_strand_id
1 'polypeptide(L)'
;GGDGRTDYDDRDETEGAGVLPLARYLHSVGVRYDSSESNANSQGHTPLHKAAWGGNVALIRYYRLEHSVLDDVRDCAGNYAADVAGMRGNLRAQRYLREHCGTRRSESCQILGIDETASDHEVRRRFAELARLHHPDRAGGDGEAFAAIRSAYEHLIEQRGIGDQSNPKYRHLQLITNSETGAEGENRVEIDDDLFGKRILAMVSDFGEKGFPVTMISKRWNQIWPDHPFPSPKDYVVEIETICSKTGAMVTLKKRVKLLRFLRWKCSGAGVRFKKVNGVVLAMRVTPKLL
;
A
#
# COMPACT_ATOMS: atom_id res chain seq x y z
N GLY A 1 35.28 13.26 2.40
CA GLY A 1 34.33 14.24 1.86
C GLY A 1 33.52 13.55 0.79
N GLY A 2 32.33 13.10 1.15
CA GLY A 2 31.33 12.59 0.22
C GLY A 2 30.05 13.32 0.56
N ASP A 3 29.83 14.45 -0.10
CA ASP A 3 28.61 15.22 0.01
C ASP A 3 27.50 14.40 -0.65
N GLY A 4 26.74 13.69 0.19
CA GLY A 4 25.50 13.03 -0.21
C GLY A 4 24.45 14.08 -0.49
N ARG A 5 24.59 14.77 -1.63
CA ARG A 5 23.51 15.53 -2.25
C ARG A 5 22.33 14.58 -2.41
N THR A 6 21.33 14.76 -1.57
CA THR A 6 19.98 14.37 -1.91
C THR A 6 19.62 15.21 -3.12
N ASP A 7 19.52 14.59 -4.30
CA ASP A 7 18.89 15.19 -5.48
C ASP A 7 17.39 15.37 -5.17
N TYR A 8 17.08 16.30 -4.27
CA TYR A 8 15.76 16.94 -4.21
C TYR A 8 15.75 17.90 -5.40
N ASP A 9 15.14 17.44 -6.49
CA ASP A 9 14.91 18.26 -7.68
C ASP A 9 14.01 19.45 -7.28
N ASP A 10 14.61 20.61 -7.04
CA ASP A 10 13.94 21.86 -6.59
C ASP A 10 12.80 22.31 -7.52
N ARG A 11 12.69 21.75 -8.73
CA ARG A 11 11.59 22.04 -9.67
C ARG A 11 10.24 21.44 -9.25
N ASP A 12 10.24 20.55 -8.24
CA ASP A 12 9.14 19.61 -7.93
C ASP A 12 8.31 20.03 -6.69
N GLU A 13 8.78 21.00 -5.90
CA GLU A 13 8.12 21.41 -4.63
C GLU A 13 6.76 22.12 -4.82
N THR A 14 6.51 22.62 -6.02
CA THR A 14 5.33 23.45 -6.32
C THR A 14 4.21 22.70 -7.02
N GLU A 15 4.38 21.41 -7.32
CA GLU A 15 3.40 20.62 -8.05
C GLU A 15 2.12 20.46 -7.21
N GLY A 16 1.03 21.10 -7.66
CA GLY A 16 -0.23 21.18 -6.92
C GLY A 16 -0.33 22.30 -5.88
N ALA A 17 0.70 23.15 -5.72
CA ALA A 17 0.71 24.26 -4.75
C ALA A 17 -0.34 25.35 -5.03
N GLY A 18 -0.91 25.41 -6.24
CA GLY A 18 -1.97 26.36 -6.60
C GLY A 18 -3.23 26.26 -5.74
N VAL A 19 -3.44 25.15 -5.01
CA VAL A 19 -4.57 25.00 -4.08
C VAL A 19 -4.27 25.54 -2.67
N LEU A 20 -3.00 25.81 -2.34
CA LEU A 20 -2.61 26.26 -1.00
C LEU A 20 -3.22 27.60 -0.60
N PRO A 21 -3.34 28.63 -1.47
CA PRO A 21 -4.04 29.87 -1.11
C PRO A 21 -5.49 29.61 -0.68
N LEU A 22 -6.19 28.73 -1.40
CA LEU A 22 -7.55 28.34 -1.04
C LEU A 22 -7.58 27.54 0.27
N ALA A 23 -6.68 26.59 0.47
CA ALA A 23 -6.58 25.85 1.74
C ALA A 23 -6.31 26.79 2.92
N ARG A 24 -5.36 27.72 2.79
CA ARG A 24 -5.09 28.72 3.84
C ARG A 24 -6.32 29.59 4.13
N TYR A 25 -7.04 30.02 3.09
CA TYR A 25 -8.29 30.77 3.26
C TYR A 25 -9.37 29.94 3.96
N LEU A 26 -9.57 28.68 3.55
CA LEU A 26 -10.53 27.80 4.20
C LEU A 26 -10.19 27.59 5.68
N HIS A 27 -8.91 27.41 6.01
CA HIS A 27 -8.47 27.34 7.39
C HIS A 27 -8.74 28.64 8.17
N SER A 28 -8.47 29.81 7.58
CA SER A 28 -8.69 31.09 8.25
C SER A 28 -10.17 31.38 8.55
N VAL A 29 -11.10 30.75 7.81
CA VAL A 29 -12.55 30.79 8.09
C VAL A 29 -13.03 29.63 8.98
N GLY A 30 -12.12 28.84 9.54
CA GLY A 30 -12.41 27.81 10.55
C GLY A 30 -12.53 26.37 10.03
N VAL A 31 -12.19 26.10 8.76
CA VAL A 31 -12.15 24.72 8.25
C VAL A 31 -10.95 23.98 8.84
N ARG A 32 -11.20 22.78 9.37
CA ARG A 32 -10.17 21.90 9.94
C ARG A 32 -9.83 20.75 8.99
N TYR A 33 -8.56 20.36 8.99
CA TYR A 33 -8.02 19.32 8.10
C TYR A 33 -7.63 18.03 8.83
N ASP A 34 -8.02 17.90 10.10
CA ASP A 34 -7.70 16.75 10.91
C ASP A 34 -8.17 15.45 10.27
N SER A 35 -7.34 14.41 10.41
CA SER A 35 -7.75 13.03 10.13
C SER A 35 -8.61 12.55 11.28
N SER A 36 -9.93 12.69 11.16
CA SER A 36 -10.88 12.12 12.10
C SER A 36 -12.09 11.54 11.37
N GLU A 37 -12.77 10.58 12.01
CA GLU A 37 -14.02 10.03 11.48
C GLU A 37 -15.10 11.12 11.31
N SER A 38 -15.10 12.12 12.21
CA SER A 38 -16.03 13.25 12.14
C SER A 38 -15.76 14.20 10.96
N ASN A 39 -14.53 14.19 10.45
CA ASN A 39 -14.09 14.98 9.29
C ASN A 39 -13.94 14.10 8.03
N ALA A 40 -14.65 12.97 7.98
CA ALA A 40 -14.66 12.06 6.85
C ALA A 40 -15.99 12.11 6.08
N ASN A 41 -15.94 11.85 4.78
CA ASN A 41 -17.15 11.69 3.97
C ASN A 41 -17.81 10.31 4.17
N SER A 42 -18.87 10.01 3.42
CA SER A 42 -19.59 8.73 3.48
C SER A 42 -18.79 7.48 3.09
N GLN A 43 -17.58 7.65 2.55
CA GLN A 43 -16.63 6.56 2.25
C GLN A 43 -15.52 6.45 3.29
N GLY A 44 -15.55 7.26 4.35
CA GLY A 44 -14.47 7.35 5.33
C GLY A 44 -13.25 8.14 4.82
N HIS A 45 -13.37 8.89 3.72
CA HIS A 45 -12.25 9.72 3.23
C HIS A 45 -12.19 11.04 3.98
N THR A 46 -11.09 11.24 4.71
CA THR A 46 -10.66 12.52 5.29
C THR A 46 -10.09 13.47 4.22
N PRO A 47 -9.82 14.74 4.52
CA PRO A 47 -9.13 15.65 3.60
C PRO A 47 -7.79 15.09 3.11
N LEU A 48 -7.05 14.37 3.96
CA LEU A 48 -5.79 13.72 3.61
C LEU A 48 -5.97 12.63 2.53
N HIS A 49 -7.02 11.80 2.64
CA HIS A 49 -7.34 10.81 1.60
C HIS A 49 -7.62 11.46 0.24
N LYS A 50 -8.28 12.63 0.22
CA LYS A 50 -8.55 13.36 -1.03
C LYS A 50 -7.29 13.97 -1.63
N ALA A 51 -6.41 14.55 -0.80
CA ALA A 51 -5.11 15.05 -1.24
C ALA A 51 -4.25 13.90 -1.82
N ALA A 52 -4.23 12.75 -1.14
CA ALA A 52 -3.54 11.55 -1.58
C ALA A 52 -4.06 10.99 -2.91
N TRP A 53 -5.39 10.93 -3.08
CA TRP A 53 -6.03 10.53 -4.34
C TRP A 53 -5.67 11.47 -5.51
N GLY A 54 -5.60 12.77 -5.24
CA GLY A 54 -5.18 13.77 -6.23
C GLY A 54 -3.66 13.80 -6.47
N GLY A 55 -2.86 13.17 -5.60
CA GLY A 55 -1.41 13.18 -5.67
C GLY A 55 -0.78 14.52 -5.28
N ASN A 56 -1.52 15.38 -4.57
CA ASN A 56 -1.10 16.73 -4.25
C ASN A 56 -0.17 16.73 -3.03
N VAL A 57 1.14 16.53 -3.28
CA VAL A 57 2.18 16.48 -2.24
C VAL A 57 2.26 17.82 -1.49
N ALA A 58 2.12 18.95 -2.18
CA ALA A 58 2.15 20.27 -1.54
C ALA A 58 1.05 20.43 -0.48
N LEU A 59 -0.16 19.97 -0.77
CA LEU A 59 -1.28 20.00 0.17
C LEU A 59 -1.09 19.00 1.33
N ILE A 60 -0.54 17.82 1.05
CA ILE A 60 -0.20 16.83 2.09
C ILE A 60 0.87 17.40 3.04
N ARG A 61 1.92 18.02 2.50
CA ARG A 61 2.95 18.73 3.29
C ARG A 61 2.32 19.81 4.15
N TYR A 62 1.44 20.64 3.57
CA TYR A 62 0.73 21.67 4.32
C TYR A 62 -0.08 21.10 5.49
N TYR A 63 -0.87 20.05 5.27
CA TYR A 63 -1.61 19.38 6.34
C TYR A 63 -0.69 18.82 7.42
N ARG A 64 0.41 18.18 7.04
CA ARG A 64 1.33 17.58 8.01
C ARG A 64 2.12 18.62 8.80
N LEU A 65 2.68 19.63 8.12
CA LEU A 65 3.64 20.56 8.71
C LEU A 65 2.97 21.72 9.45
N GLU A 66 1.81 22.19 9.00
CA GLU A 66 1.14 23.34 9.61
C GLU A 66 -0.05 22.93 10.50
N HIS A 67 -0.56 21.71 10.35
CA HIS A 67 -1.74 21.22 11.09
C HIS A 67 -1.53 19.88 11.78
N SER A 68 -0.30 19.36 11.79
CA SER A 68 0.07 18.09 12.44
C SER A 68 -0.80 16.88 12.03
N VAL A 69 -1.32 16.89 10.81
CA VAL A 69 -2.22 15.83 10.34
C VAL A 69 -1.44 14.53 10.12
N LEU A 70 -1.93 13.45 10.73
CA LEU A 70 -1.41 12.09 10.59
C LEU A 70 -2.23 11.28 9.59
N ASP A 71 -1.61 10.23 9.05
CA ASP A 71 -2.25 9.20 8.24
C ASP A 71 -2.59 7.98 9.11
N ASP A 72 -3.52 8.18 10.05
CA ASP A 72 -3.89 7.26 11.12
C ASP A 72 -5.37 6.82 11.06
N VAL A 73 -6.15 7.44 10.18
CA VAL A 73 -7.56 7.07 9.93
C VAL A 73 -7.67 6.22 8.68
N ARG A 74 -8.54 5.21 8.74
CA ARG A 74 -8.84 4.32 7.62
C ARG A 74 -10.18 4.65 6.99
N ASP A 75 -10.26 4.51 5.66
CA ASP A 75 -11.52 4.57 4.93
C ASP A 75 -12.40 3.32 5.17
N CYS A 76 -13.62 3.30 4.62
CA CYS A 76 -14.53 2.15 4.76
C CYS A 76 -13.98 0.84 4.17
N ALA A 77 -12.98 0.90 3.29
CA ALA A 77 -12.30 -0.27 2.74
C ALA A 77 -11.04 -0.67 3.55
N GLY A 78 -10.73 0.06 4.63
CA GLY A 78 -9.58 -0.17 5.51
C GLY A 78 -8.28 0.45 4.99
N ASN A 79 -8.34 1.31 3.98
CA ASN A 79 -7.16 1.96 3.40
C ASN A 79 -6.80 3.21 4.19
N TYR A 80 -5.52 3.46 4.36
CA TYR A 80 -5.00 4.76 4.76
C TYR A 80 -4.86 5.68 3.54
N ALA A 81 -4.57 6.97 3.77
CA ALA A 81 -4.33 7.92 2.68
C ALA A 81 -3.13 7.46 1.82
N ALA A 82 -2.07 6.91 2.42
CA ALA A 82 -0.92 6.34 1.70
C ALA A 82 -1.35 5.23 0.72
N ASP A 83 -2.26 4.36 1.13
CA ASP A 83 -2.80 3.32 0.26
C ASP A 83 -3.58 3.93 -0.90
N VAL A 84 -4.43 4.92 -0.62
CA VAL A 84 -5.23 5.63 -1.63
C VAL A 84 -4.34 6.32 -2.69
N ALA A 85 -3.23 6.94 -2.28
CA ALA A 85 -2.23 7.48 -3.19
C ALA A 85 -1.62 6.37 -4.08
N GLY A 86 -1.21 5.25 -3.48
CA GLY A 86 -0.69 4.09 -4.20
C GLY A 86 -1.71 3.53 -5.20
N MET A 87 -2.99 3.47 -4.81
CA MET A 87 -4.06 3.07 -5.71
C MET A 87 -4.15 4.00 -6.92
N ARG A 88 -3.92 5.30 -6.77
CA ARG A 88 -3.95 6.22 -7.91
C ARG A 88 -2.68 6.23 -8.75
N GLY A 89 -1.64 5.51 -8.33
CA GLY A 89 -0.31 5.57 -8.94
C GLY A 89 0.46 6.82 -8.53
N ASN A 90 -0.01 7.55 -7.51
CA ASN A 90 0.63 8.76 -7.00
C ASN A 90 1.78 8.38 -6.06
N LEU A 91 2.81 7.73 -6.62
CA LEU A 91 3.89 7.12 -5.84
C LEU A 91 4.67 8.13 -4.99
N ARG A 92 4.77 9.39 -5.44
CA ARG A 92 5.38 10.49 -4.68
C ARG A 92 4.59 10.80 -3.41
N ALA A 93 3.26 10.98 -3.54
CA ALA A 93 2.38 11.21 -2.40
C ALA A 93 2.35 10.01 -1.45
N GLN A 94 2.29 8.79 -1.99
CA GLN A 94 2.35 7.57 -1.20
C GLN A 94 3.63 7.49 -0.36
N ARG A 95 4.79 7.73 -0.99
CA ARG A 95 6.08 7.73 -0.30
C ARG A 95 6.13 8.78 0.80
N TYR A 96 5.75 10.02 0.50
CA TYR A 96 5.74 11.09 1.48
C TYR A 96 4.84 10.77 2.68
N LEU A 97 3.63 10.26 2.45
CA LEU A 97 2.71 9.86 3.53
C LEU A 97 3.33 8.79 4.42
N ARG A 98 3.97 7.78 3.84
CA ARG A 98 4.64 6.72 4.58
C ARG A 98 5.81 7.24 5.42
N GLU A 99 6.66 8.07 4.83
CA GLU A 99 7.90 8.59 5.45
C GLU A 99 7.65 9.72 6.47
N HIS A 100 6.55 10.46 6.34
CA HIS A 100 6.34 11.70 7.09
C HIS A 100 5.00 11.85 7.78
N CYS A 101 3.99 11.03 7.48
CA CYS A 101 2.64 11.19 8.07
C CYS A 101 2.28 10.06 9.06
N GLY A 102 3.18 9.16 9.39
CA GLY A 102 2.90 8.04 10.29
C GLY A 102 2.91 8.39 11.76
N THR A 103 2.06 7.72 12.53
CA THR A 103 2.05 7.74 14.00
C THR A 103 3.39 7.25 14.55
N ARG A 104 3.90 6.13 14.04
CA ARG A 104 5.20 5.56 14.43
C ARG A 104 6.37 6.54 14.29
N ARG A 105 6.35 7.36 13.24
CA ARG A 105 7.35 8.44 13.08
C ARG A 105 7.21 9.45 14.19
N SER A 106 5.98 9.87 14.46
CA SER A 106 5.71 10.87 15.47
C SER A 106 6.11 10.43 16.87
N GLU A 107 5.82 9.17 17.21
CA GLU A 107 6.29 8.54 18.45
C GLU A 107 7.82 8.52 18.53
N SER A 108 8.52 8.22 17.42
CA SER A 108 9.99 8.22 17.40
C SER A 108 10.59 9.61 17.59
N CYS A 109 9.99 10.64 16.97
CA CYS A 109 10.38 12.03 17.19
C CYS A 109 10.12 12.46 18.64
N GLN A 110 8.99 12.05 19.21
CA GLN A 110 8.65 12.33 20.61
C GLN A 110 9.64 11.68 21.59
N ILE A 111 10.04 10.42 21.36
CA ILE A 111 11.03 9.71 22.18
C ILE A 111 12.38 10.45 22.19
N LEU A 112 12.81 10.99 21.04
CA LEU A 112 14.05 11.77 20.96
C LEU A 112 13.87 13.24 21.39
N GLY A 113 12.64 13.67 21.64
CA GLY A 113 12.29 15.06 21.97
C GLY A 113 12.73 16.03 20.87
N ILE A 114 12.40 15.69 19.61
CA ILE A 114 12.72 16.50 18.43
C ILE A 114 11.45 16.85 17.66
N ASP A 115 11.54 17.93 16.88
CA ASP A 115 10.47 18.29 15.95
C ASP A 115 10.37 17.27 14.80
N GLU A 116 9.17 17.10 14.25
CA GLU A 116 8.91 16.19 13.13
C GLU A 116 9.67 16.56 11.85
N THR A 117 10.06 17.83 11.73
CA THR A 117 10.86 18.42 10.66
C THR A 117 12.36 18.40 10.94
N ALA A 118 12.80 17.82 12.06
CA ALA A 118 14.20 17.74 12.44
C ALA A 118 15.05 17.09 11.34
N SER A 119 16.20 17.70 11.09
CA SER A 119 17.19 17.16 10.14
C SER A 119 17.86 15.90 10.69
N ASP A 120 18.38 15.04 9.81
CA ASP A 120 19.16 13.85 10.20
C ASP A 120 20.32 14.20 11.15
N HIS A 121 20.94 15.36 10.98
CA HIS A 121 21.99 15.85 11.87
C HIS A 121 21.45 16.08 13.29
N GLU A 122 20.28 16.70 13.40
CA GLU A 122 19.62 16.92 14.69
C GLU A 122 19.19 15.60 15.35
N VAL A 123 18.64 14.66 14.58
CA VAL A 123 18.31 13.30 15.04
C VAL A 123 19.56 12.62 15.62
N ARG A 124 20.68 12.63 14.90
CA ARG A 124 21.95 12.04 15.34
C ARG A 124 22.51 12.72 16.58
N ARG A 125 22.47 14.06 16.63
CA ARG A 125 22.91 14.84 17.80
C ARG A 125 22.11 14.45 19.04
N ARG A 126 20.78 14.46 18.95
CA ARG A 126 19.88 14.18 20.07
C ARG A 126 19.97 12.74 20.54
N PHE A 127 20.11 11.79 19.61
CA PHE A 127 20.45 10.42 19.95
C PHE A 127 21.76 10.32 20.75
N ALA A 128 22.84 10.97 20.31
CA ALA A 128 24.12 10.90 21.01
C ALA A 128 24.07 11.49 22.44
N GLU A 129 23.30 12.57 22.64
CA GLU A 129 23.06 13.16 23.96
C GLU A 129 22.30 12.20 24.88
N LEU A 130 21.17 11.66 24.41
CA LEU A 130 20.32 10.76 25.17
C LEU A 130 21.01 9.41 25.45
N ALA A 131 21.75 8.89 24.48
CA ALA A 131 22.55 7.67 24.62
C ALA A 131 23.60 7.79 25.73
N ARG A 132 24.27 8.96 25.84
CA ARG A 132 25.26 9.21 26.91
C ARG A 132 24.61 9.35 28.28
N LEU A 133 23.38 9.86 28.33
CA LEU A 133 22.63 10.05 29.57
C LEU A 133 22.08 8.73 30.11
N HIS A 134 21.45 7.91 29.25
CA HIS A 134 20.73 6.70 29.63
C HIS A 134 21.54 5.40 29.49
N HIS A 135 22.83 5.48 29.16
CA HIS A 135 23.66 4.29 28.96
C HIS A 135 23.61 3.32 30.17
N PRO A 136 23.38 2.01 29.97
CA PRO A 136 23.19 1.05 31.06
C PRO A 136 24.40 0.95 32.01
N ASP A 137 25.62 1.18 31.50
CA ASP A 137 26.85 1.15 32.31
C ASP A 137 27.08 2.42 33.14
N ARG A 138 26.19 3.42 33.06
CA ARG A 138 26.28 4.67 33.82
C ARG A 138 25.48 4.54 35.12
N ALA A 139 25.99 5.12 36.21
CA ALA A 139 25.22 5.26 37.45
C ALA A 139 23.93 6.07 37.20
N GLY A 140 22.77 5.44 37.41
CA GLY A 140 21.45 6.01 37.09
C GLY A 140 21.00 5.83 35.63
N GLY A 141 21.70 5.00 34.85
CA GLY A 141 21.29 4.61 33.51
C GLY A 141 20.01 3.77 33.51
N ASP A 142 19.24 3.87 32.42
CA ASP A 142 17.99 3.15 32.23
C ASP A 142 18.08 2.39 30.89
N GLY A 143 18.22 1.07 30.99
CA GLY A 143 18.35 0.19 29.84
C GLY A 143 17.10 0.14 28.96
N GLU A 144 15.91 0.31 29.54
CA GLU A 144 14.65 0.33 28.80
C GLU A 144 14.51 1.64 28.01
N ALA A 145 14.78 2.77 28.67
CA ALA A 145 14.83 4.07 27.99
C ALA A 145 15.87 4.08 26.87
N PHE A 146 17.06 3.52 27.11
CA PHE A 146 18.11 3.44 26.10
C PHE A 146 17.72 2.57 24.89
N ALA A 147 17.02 1.46 25.13
CA ALA A 147 16.49 0.62 24.06
C ALA A 147 15.43 1.38 23.22
N ALA A 148 14.52 2.11 23.87
CA ALA A 148 13.52 2.94 23.19
C ALA A 148 14.16 4.06 22.35
N ILE A 149 15.15 4.77 22.91
CA ILE A 149 15.93 5.81 22.23
C ILE A 149 16.62 5.25 20.99
N ARG A 150 17.26 4.08 21.11
CA ARG A 150 17.92 3.41 20.00
C ARG A 150 16.93 3.01 18.91
N SER A 151 15.81 2.39 19.29
CA SER A 151 14.77 1.98 18.35
C SER A 151 14.19 3.17 17.58
N ALA A 152 13.94 4.29 18.26
CA ALA A 152 13.48 5.53 17.63
C ALA A 152 14.51 6.09 16.64
N TYR A 153 15.80 6.10 17.00
CA TYR A 153 16.87 6.53 16.11
C TYR A 153 17.00 5.64 14.87
N GLU A 154 17.04 4.31 15.03
CA GLU A 154 17.09 3.35 13.93
C GLU A 154 15.90 3.52 13.00
N HIS A 155 14.70 3.73 13.56
CA HIS A 155 13.51 3.98 12.78
C HIS A 155 13.62 5.26 11.93
N LEU A 156 14.07 6.38 12.52
CA LEU A 156 14.16 7.65 11.80
C LEU A 156 15.27 7.68 10.76
N ILE A 157 16.44 7.09 11.04
CA ILE A 157 17.62 7.17 10.17
C ILE A 157 17.72 6.00 9.19
N GLU A 158 17.55 4.76 9.66
CA GLU A 158 17.75 3.58 8.81
C GLU A 158 16.49 3.22 8.04
N GLN A 159 15.32 3.31 8.70
CA GLN A 159 14.02 3.02 8.10
C GLN A 159 13.35 4.27 7.51
N ARG A 160 14.05 5.42 7.46
CA ARG A 160 13.56 6.72 6.95
C ARG A 160 12.26 7.21 7.60
N GLY A 161 11.94 6.75 8.81
CA GLY A 161 10.69 7.05 9.50
C GLY A 161 9.45 6.45 8.82
N ILE A 162 9.62 5.40 8.00
CA ILE A 162 8.51 4.75 7.30
C ILE A 162 7.53 4.12 8.31
N GLY A 163 6.30 4.64 8.29
CA GLY A 163 5.17 4.11 9.06
C GLY A 163 4.55 2.85 8.48
N ASP A 164 3.56 2.34 9.20
CA ASP A 164 2.81 1.11 8.94
C ASP A 164 1.45 1.37 8.27
N GLN A 165 1.27 2.52 7.60
CA GLN A 165 0.02 2.96 6.97
C GLN A 165 -0.29 2.11 5.74
N SER A 166 -0.70 0.88 5.98
CA SER A 166 -0.99 -0.14 4.99
C SER A 166 -2.24 -0.86 5.42
N ASN A 167 -3.15 -1.09 4.47
CA ASN A 167 -4.40 -1.76 4.73
C ASN A 167 -4.14 -3.14 5.38
N PRO A 168 -4.56 -3.37 6.65
CA PRO A 168 -4.25 -4.61 7.36
C PRO A 168 -4.81 -5.85 6.67
N LYS A 169 -5.89 -5.70 5.89
CA LYS A 169 -6.47 -6.79 5.10
C LYS A 169 -5.48 -7.34 4.08
N TYR A 170 -4.63 -6.49 3.50
CA TYR A 170 -3.64 -6.95 2.51
C TYR A 170 -2.62 -7.86 3.15
N ARG A 171 -2.12 -7.50 4.33
CA ARG A 171 -1.18 -8.34 5.09
C ARG A 171 -1.78 -9.69 5.43
N HIS A 172 -3.04 -9.73 5.85
CA HIS A 172 -3.74 -10.98 6.14
C HIS A 172 -3.91 -11.85 4.88
N LEU A 173 -4.31 -11.26 3.76
CA LEU A 173 -4.43 -11.96 2.48
C LEU A 173 -3.09 -12.51 2.00
N GLN A 174 -2.00 -11.74 2.12
CA GLN A 174 -0.64 -12.20 1.85
C GLN A 174 -0.30 -13.43 2.68
N LEU A 175 -0.53 -13.37 4.00
CA LEU A 175 -0.21 -14.45 4.94
C LEU A 175 -0.97 -15.74 4.60
N ILE A 176 -2.29 -15.68 4.36
CA ILE A 176 -3.09 -16.87 3.98
C ILE A 176 -2.49 -17.54 2.75
N THR A 177 -2.18 -16.75 1.72
CA THR A 177 -1.70 -17.30 0.45
C THR A 177 -0.25 -17.77 0.52
N ASN A 178 0.55 -17.23 1.44
CA ASN A 178 1.94 -17.63 1.63
C ASN A 178 2.09 -18.80 2.61
N SER A 179 1.22 -18.95 3.62
CA SER A 179 1.27 -20.09 4.55
C SER A 179 1.01 -21.44 3.86
N GLU A 180 0.26 -21.44 2.76
CA GLU A 180 0.07 -22.63 1.92
C GLU A 180 1.34 -23.04 1.15
N THR A 181 2.38 -22.18 1.11
CA THR A 181 3.69 -22.47 0.49
C THR A 181 4.75 -22.96 1.48
N GLY A 182 4.39 -23.18 2.75
CA GLY A 182 5.33 -23.62 3.81
C GLY A 182 5.81 -25.07 3.72
N ALA A 183 5.47 -25.80 2.65
CA ALA A 183 6.00 -27.13 2.37
C ALA A 183 6.82 -27.09 1.07
N GLU A 184 8.14 -27.11 1.25
CA GLU A 184 9.20 -27.47 0.30
C GLU A 184 9.53 -26.52 -0.89
N GLY A 185 10.83 -26.22 -1.00
CA GLY A 185 11.50 -26.07 -2.29
C GLY A 185 11.81 -24.64 -2.74
N GLU A 186 13.06 -24.25 -2.58
CA GLU A 186 13.68 -23.13 -3.31
C GLU A 186 13.65 -23.41 -4.82
N ASN A 187 12.60 -22.96 -5.51
CA ASN A 187 12.62 -22.71 -6.96
C ASN A 187 11.45 -21.80 -7.34
N ARG A 188 11.71 -20.50 -7.50
CA ARG A 188 10.78 -19.57 -8.15
C ARG A 188 10.95 -19.71 -9.67
N VAL A 189 9.91 -20.20 -10.37
CA VAL A 189 9.05 -19.47 -11.34
C VAL A 189 8.24 -20.51 -12.12
N GLU A 190 7.18 -21.02 -11.50
CA GLU A 190 5.87 -21.11 -12.15
C GLU A 190 4.90 -20.46 -11.17
N ILE A 191 4.06 -19.54 -11.64
CA ILE A 191 2.90 -19.16 -10.84
C ILE A 191 2.05 -20.43 -10.83
N ASP A 192 2.13 -21.21 -9.75
CA ASP A 192 1.24 -22.34 -9.56
C ASP A 192 -0.19 -21.85 -9.79
N ASP A 193 -0.87 -22.44 -10.77
CA ASP A 193 -2.21 -22.03 -11.18
C ASP A 193 -3.20 -22.17 -10.03
N ASP A 194 -2.93 -23.09 -9.10
CA ASP A 194 -3.65 -23.21 -7.83
C ASP A 194 -3.55 -21.93 -7.01
N LEU A 195 -2.34 -21.38 -6.84
CA LEU A 195 -2.13 -20.14 -6.10
C LEU A 195 -2.70 -18.91 -6.82
N PHE A 196 -2.66 -18.89 -8.16
CA PHE A 196 -3.28 -17.80 -8.92
C PHE A 196 -4.79 -17.74 -8.68
N GLY A 197 -5.46 -18.89 -8.83
CA GLY A 197 -6.89 -19.02 -8.58
C GLY A 197 -7.26 -18.63 -7.15
N LYS A 198 -6.51 -19.12 -6.16
CA LYS A 198 -6.72 -18.83 -4.73
C LYS A 198 -6.53 -17.35 -4.39
N ARG A 199 -5.50 -16.69 -4.92
CA ARG A 199 -5.29 -15.25 -4.73
C ARG A 199 -6.42 -14.41 -5.32
N ILE A 200 -6.92 -14.78 -6.52
CA ILE A 200 -8.12 -14.13 -7.07
C ILE A 200 -9.33 -14.39 -6.18
N LEU A 201 -9.57 -15.64 -5.76
CA LEU A 201 -10.68 -16.00 -4.88
C LEU A 201 -10.65 -15.20 -3.57
N ALA A 202 -9.50 -15.13 -2.91
CA ALA A 202 -9.31 -14.38 -1.67
C ALA A 202 -9.62 -12.90 -1.87
N MET A 203 -9.09 -12.30 -2.94
CA MET A 203 -9.34 -10.91 -3.29
C MET A 203 -10.81 -10.60 -3.59
N VAL A 204 -11.53 -11.48 -4.29
CA VAL A 204 -12.95 -11.24 -4.65
C VAL A 204 -13.92 -11.60 -3.54
N SER A 205 -13.50 -12.43 -2.57
CA SER A 205 -14.35 -12.87 -1.45
C SER A 205 -14.78 -11.71 -0.56
N ASP A 206 -13.93 -10.68 -0.42
CA ASP A 206 -14.22 -9.45 0.33
C ASP A 206 -15.42 -8.66 -0.21
N PHE A 207 -15.77 -8.87 -1.47
CA PHE A 207 -16.85 -8.13 -2.14
C PHE A 207 -18.18 -8.89 -2.15
N GLY A 208 -18.20 -10.11 -1.58
CA GLY A 208 -19.40 -10.93 -1.42
C GLY A 208 -20.22 -11.06 -2.71
N GLU A 209 -21.54 -10.90 -2.59
CA GLU A 209 -22.47 -11.00 -3.72
C GLU A 209 -22.44 -9.80 -4.68
N LYS A 210 -21.83 -8.67 -4.27
CA LYS A 210 -21.70 -7.49 -5.15
C LYS A 210 -20.66 -7.71 -6.24
N GLY A 211 -19.67 -8.57 -5.99
CA GLY A 211 -18.58 -8.86 -6.92
C GLY A 211 -17.59 -7.72 -7.09
N PHE A 212 -16.45 -8.03 -7.70
CA PHE A 212 -15.34 -7.11 -7.92
C PHE A 212 -15.12 -6.84 -9.43
N PRO A 213 -14.98 -5.58 -9.88
CA PRO A 213 -14.78 -5.28 -11.30
C PRO A 213 -13.52 -5.94 -11.87
N VAL A 214 -13.67 -6.71 -12.95
CA VAL A 214 -12.55 -7.42 -13.61
C VAL A 214 -11.44 -6.47 -14.06
N THR A 215 -11.82 -5.26 -14.49
CA THR A 215 -10.88 -4.23 -14.93
C THR A 215 -9.97 -3.72 -13.80
N MET A 216 -10.36 -3.92 -12.54
CA MET A 216 -9.59 -3.50 -11.36
C MET A 216 -8.75 -4.63 -10.74
N ILE A 217 -8.85 -5.87 -11.26
CA ILE A 217 -8.16 -7.05 -10.70
C ILE A 217 -6.65 -6.87 -10.67
N SER A 218 -6.04 -6.52 -11.80
CA SER A 218 -4.59 -6.34 -11.89
C SER A 218 -4.09 -5.30 -10.88
N LYS A 219 -4.83 -4.20 -10.77
CA LYS A 219 -4.52 -3.12 -9.84
C LYS A 219 -4.60 -3.57 -8.38
N ARG A 220 -5.69 -4.22 -8.00
CA ARG A 220 -5.89 -4.70 -6.62
C ARG A 220 -4.91 -5.82 -6.26
N TRP A 221 -4.60 -6.71 -7.20
CA TRP A 221 -3.58 -7.73 -7.04
C TRP A 221 -2.22 -7.13 -6.72
N ASN A 222 -1.75 -6.16 -7.51
CA ASN A 222 -0.44 -5.53 -7.32
C ASN A 222 -0.34 -4.74 -6.00
N GLN A 223 -1.47 -4.32 -5.42
CA GLN A 223 -1.49 -3.72 -4.08
C GLN A 223 -1.26 -4.76 -2.99
N ILE A 224 -1.89 -5.94 -3.14
CA ILE A 224 -1.80 -7.00 -2.15
C ILE A 224 -0.47 -7.76 -2.32
N TRP A 225 0.06 -7.94 -3.52
CA TRP A 225 1.29 -8.69 -3.76
C TRP A 225 2.23 -7.93 -4.71
N PRO A 226 2.90 -6.85 -4.24
CA PRO A 226 3.80 -6.07 -5.09
C PRO A 226 4.99 -6.88 -5.60
N ASP A 227 5.50 -7.82 -4.79
CA ASP A 227 6.61 -8.72 -5.15
C ASP A 227 6.22 -9.84 -6.12
N HIS A 228 4.91 -9.98 -6.39
CA HIS A 228 4.36 -10.95 -7.33
C HIS A 228 3.38 -10.25 -8.27
N PRO A 229 3.86 -9.44 -9.21
CA PRO A 229 3.00 -8.61 -10.04
C PRO A 229 2.05 -9.46 -10.90
N PHE A 230 0.84 -8.94 -11.09
CA PHE A 230 -0.18 -9.52 -11.95
C PHE A 230 0.33 -9.61 -13.40
N PRO A 231 0.04 -10.71 -14.12
CA PRO A 231 0.52 -10.88 -15.50
C PRO A 231 0.11 -9.72 -16.40
N SER A 232 1.02 -9.31 -17.28
CA SER A 232 0.77 -8.23 -18.22
C SER A 232 0.00 -8.73 -19.45
N PRO A 233 -0.61 -7.85 -20.29
CA PRO A 233 -1.41 -8.30 -21.42
C PRO A 233 -0.71 -9.22 -22.43
N LYS A 234 0.63 -9.15 -22.53
CA LYS A 234 1.45 -10.05 -23.37
C LYS A 234 1.51 -11.49 -22.83
N ASP A 235 1.23 -11.67 -21.55
CA ASP A 235 1.32 -12.93 -20.80
C ASP A 235 -0.05 -13.64 -20.72
N TYR A 236 -1.12 -13.03 -21.24
CA TYR A 236 -2.46 -13.65 -21.28
C TYR A 236 -2.53 -14.72 -22.37
N VAL A 237 -1.92 -15.86 -22.11
CA VAL A 237 -1.87 -17.02 -22.99
C VAL A 237 -2.66 -18.17 -22.35
N VAL A 238 -3.46 -18.86 -23.15
CA VAL A 238 -4.15 -20.09 -22.75
C VAL A 238 -3.65 -21.25 -23.61
N GLU A 239 -3.64 -22.43 -23.02
CA GLU A 239 -3.34 -23.68 -23.72
C GLU A 239 -4.64 -24.30 -24.24
N ILE A 240 -4.64 -24.68 -25.52
CA ILE A 240 -5.77 -25.29 -26.20
C ILE A 240 -5.30 -26.62 -26.77
N GLU A 241 -5.84 -27.70 -26.26
CA GLU A 241 -5.64 -29.03 -26.83
C GLU A 241 -6.51 -29.21 -28.07
N THR A 242 -5.91 -29.65 -29.16
CA THR A 242 -6.61 -29.93 -30.42
C THR A 242 -5.99 -31.11 -31.15
N ILE A 243 -6.75 -31.74 -32.04
CA ILE A 243 -6.26 -32.83 -32.90
C ILE A 243 -5.64 -32.22 -34.16
N CYS A 244 -4.42 -32.64 -34.50
CA CYS A 244 -3.77 -32.29 -35.75
C CYS A 244 -4.48 -32.96 -36.93
N SER A 245 -5.00 -32.17 -37.87
CA SER A 245 -5.73 -32.68 -39.03
C SER A 245 -4.88 -33.55 -39.97
N LYS A 246 -3.55 -33.44 -39.92
CA LYS A 246 -2.62 -34.19 -40.79
C LYS A 246 -2.15 -35.51 -40.18
N THR A 247 -1.97 -35.54 -38.86
CA THR A 247 -1.33 -36.67 -38.17
C THR A 247 -2.27 -37.38 -37.19
N GLY A 248 -3.45 -36.82 -36.91
CA GLY A 248 -4.37 -37.32 -35.88
C GLY A 248 -3.85 -37.18 -34.45
N ALA A 249 -2.66 -36.63 -34.25
CA ALA A 249 -2.03 -36.48 -32.94
C ALA A 249 -2.65 -35.32 -32.16
N MET A 250 -2.79 -35.49 -30.84
CA MET A 250 -3.12 -34.41 -29.92
C MET A 250 -1.97 -33.41 -29.85
N VAL A 251 -2.27 -32.12 -30.03
CA VAL A 251 -1.30 -31.03 -29.98
C VAL A 251 -1.84 -29.93 -29.07
N THR A 252 -0.98 -29.41 -28.20
CA THR A 252 -1.28 -28.26 -27.34
C THR A 252 -0.83 -26.97 -28.02
N LEU A 253 -1.77 -26.07 -28.29
CA LEU A 253 -1.52 -24.77 -28.88
C LEU A 253 -1.60 -23.67 -27.82
N LYS A 254 -0.60 -22.79 -27.82
CA LYS A 254 -0.59 -21.58 -26.99
C LYS A 254 -1.22 -20.41 -27.73
N LYS A 255 -2.31 -19.86 -27.21
CA LYS A 255 -3.05 -18.73 -27.84
C LYS A 255 -3.14 -17.52 -26.92
N ARG A 256 -2.76 -16.35 -27.43
CA ARG A 256 -2.99 -15.05 -26.76
C ARG A 256 -4.48 -14.71 -26.70
N VAL A 257 -4.94 -14.24 -25.54
CA VAL A 257 -6.34 -13.93 -25.26
C VAL A 257 -6.48 -12.62 -24.47
N LYS A 258 -7.72 -12.12 -24.37
CA LYS A 258 -8.04 -10.96 -23.51
C LYS A 258 -8.15 -11.39 -22.04
N LEU A 259 -7.96 -10.44 -21.13
CA LEU A 259 -7.99 -10.62 -19.66
C LEU A 259 -9.13 -11.52 -19.16
N LEU A 260 -10.37 -11.28 -19.58
CA LEU A 260 -11.51 -12.06 -19.09
C LEU A 260 -11.41 -13.55 -19.46
N ARG A 261 -10.92 -13.87 -20.66
CA ARG A 261 -10.75 -15.27 -21.09
C ARG A 261 -9.58 -15.93 -20.35
N PHE A 262 -8.50 -15.18 -20.14
CA PHE A 262 -7.37 -15.62 -19.33
C PHE A 262 -7.79 -15.94 -17.89
N LEU A 263 -8.53 -15.04 -17.24
CA LEU A 263 -9.04 -15.24 -15.89
C LEU A 263 -10.00 -16.42 -15.76
N ARG A 264 -10.93 -16.60 -16.73
CA ARG A 264 -11.82 -17.77 -16.73
C ARG A 264 -11.06 -19.09 -16.80
N TRP A 265 -9.95 -19.11 -17.54
CA TRP A 265 -9.13 -20.29 -17.68
C TRP A 265 -8.30 -20.54 -16.40
N LYS A 266 -7.53 -19.54 -15.94
CA LYS A 266 -6.70 -19.66 -14.74
C LYS A 266 -7.49 -19.87 -13.44
N CYS A 267 -8.72 -19.36 -13.34
CA CYS A 267 -9.56 -19.53 -12.16
C CYS A 267 -10.56 -20.70 -12.31
N SER A 268 -10.38 -21.56 -13.32
CA SER A 268 -11.21 -22.77 -13.46
C SER A 268 -11.06 -23.64 -12.21
N GLY A 269 -12.17 -24.01 -11.57
CA GLY A 269 -12.14 -24.78 -10.33
C GLY A 269 -11.84 -23.98 -9.05
N ALA A 270 -11.35 -22.73 -9.15
CA ALA A 270 -10.98 -21.90 -8.00
C ALA A 270 -12.19 -21.22 -7.30
N GLY A 271 -13.42 -21.66 -7.57
CA GLY A 271 -14.62 -21.06 -6.96
C GLY A 271 -14.87 -19.59 -7.34
N VAL A 272 -14.36 -19.13 -8.50
CA VAL A 272 -14.58 -17.77 -9.02
C VAL A 272 -15.44 -17.82 -10.28
N ARG A 273 -16.50 -17.00 -10.32
CA ARG A 273 -17.36 -16.84 -11.50
C ARG A 273 -17.34 -15.39 -11.99
N PHE A 274 -17.59 -15.20 -13.29
CA PHE A 274 -17.60 -13.87 -13.91
C PHE A 274 -18.96 -13.56 -14.53
N LYS A 275 -19.63 -12.50 -14.07
CA LYS A 275 -20.97 -12.11 -14.53
C LYS A 275 -20.97 -10.66 -15.04
N LYS A 276 -21.67 -10.39 -16.14
CA LYS A 276 -21.90 -9.02 -16.62
C LYS A 276 -23.13 -8.43 -15.91
N VAL A 277 -22.97 -7.29 -15.26
CA VAL A 277 -24.03 -6.54 -14.57
C VAL A 277 -23.88 -5.07 -14.95
N ASN A 278 -24.95 -4.45 -15.46
CA ASN A 278 -24.97 -3.03 -15.88
C ASN A 278 -23.77 -2.62 -16.75
N GLY A 279 -23.40 -3.46 -17.73
CA GLY A 279 -22.28 -3.19 -18.64
C GLY A 279 -20.90 -3.56 -18.10
N VAL A 280 -20.74 -3.77 -16.79
CA VAL A 280 -19.46 -4.11 -16.13
C VAL A 280 -19.36 -5.62 -15.93
N VAL A 281 -18.18 -6.20 -16.17
CA VAL A 281 -17.92 -7.60 -15.83
C VAL A 281 -17.35 -7.68 -14.42
N LEU A 282 -18.02 -8.44 -13.56
CA LEU A 282 -17.71 -8.61 -12.14
C LEU A 282 -17.21 -10.04 -11.91
N ALA A 283 -16.13 -10.17 -11.16
CA ALA A 283 -15.64 -11.42 -10.60
C ALA A 283 -16.30 -11.64 -9.23
N MET A 284 -16.80 -12.84 -8.97
CA MET A 284 -17.57 -13.15 -7.78
C MET A 284 -17.15 -14.51 -7.22
N ARG A 285 -17.18 -14.66 -5.90
CA ARG A 285 -17.10 -15.97 -5.28
C ARG A 285 -18.32 -16.82 -5.68
N VAL A 286 -18.09 -18.10 -5.92
CA VAL A 286 -19.14 -19.12 -6.00
C VAL A 286 -19.45 -19.55 -4.58
N THR A 287 -20.61 -19.16 -4.07
CA THR A 287 -21.17 -19.73 -2.85
C THR A 287 -21.84 -21.07 -3.21
N PRO A 288 -21.49 -22.18 -2.53
CA PRO A 288 -22.29 -23.39 -2.66
C PRO A 288 -23.71 -23.06 -2.19
N LYS A 289 -24.72 -23.47 -2.98
CA LYS A 289 -26.09 -23.48 -2.45
C LYS A 289 -26.09 -24.48 -1.29
N LEU A 290 -26.34 -24.00 -0.08
CA LEU A 290 -26.74 -24.88 1.01
C LEU A 290 -28.00 -25.61 0.52
N LEU A 291 -27.90 -26.94 0.40
CA LEU A 291 -29.01 -27.82 0.11
C LEU A 291 -29.94 -27.89 1.32
#